data_AF-A0A840UWZ1-F1
#
_entry.id   AF-A0A840UWZ1-F1
#
_cell.length_a   1.000
_cell.length_b   1.000
_cell.length_c   1.000
_cell.angle_alpha   90.00
_cell.angle_beta   90.00
_cell.angle_gamma   90.00
#
_symmetry.space_group_name_H-M   'P 1'
#
loop_
_entity.id
_entity.type
_entity.pdbx_description
1 polymer ?
#
loop_
_entity_poly.entity_id
_entity_poly.type
_entity_poly.pdbx_seq_one_letter_code
_entity_poly.pdbx_strand_id
1 'polypeptide(L)' 'MKRLKGLLRTIGINPERLQFYNLSAAMGPRWAEICNEFTEKIIALGPSPIWLARQKKKESLKHGE' A
#
# COMPACT_ATOMS: atom_id res chain seq x y z
N MET A 1 -3.42 -14.24 6.41
CA MET A 1 -3.46 -13.59 5.07
C MET A 1 -4.88 -13.36 4.53
N LYS A 2 -5.77 -14.38 4.47
CA LYS A 2 -7.11 -14.26 3.87
C LYS A 2 -8.02 -13.20 4.51
N ARG A 3 -8.07 -13.13 5.85
CA ARG A 3 -8.94 -12.17 6.57
C ARG A 3 -8.62 -10.71 6.26
N LEU A 4 -7.34 -10.32 6.37
CA LEU A 4 -6.92 -8.94 6.12
C LEU A 4 -7.09 -8.55 4.65
N LYS A 5 -6.72 -9.42 3.71
CA LYS A 5 -6.97 -9.18 2.28
C LYS A 5 -8.48 -9.04 1.99
N GLY A 6 -9.33 -9.81 2.67
CA GLY A 6 -10.79 -9.67 2.61
C GLY A 6 -11.27 -8.30 3.11
N LEU A 7 -10.79 -7.87 4.28
CA LEU A 7 -11.14 -6.57 4.85
C LEU A 7 -10.74 -5.42 3.93
N LEU A 8 -9.53 -5.43 3.37
CA LEU A 8 -9.08 -4.41 2.42
C LEU A 8 -10.04 -4.32 1.22
N ARG A 9 -10.45 -5.47 0.68
CA ARG A 9 -11.44 -5.52 -0.41
C ARG A 9 -12.77 -4.89 -0.01
N THR A 10 -13.27 -5.19 1.19
CA THR A 10 -14.57 -4.65 1.67
C THR A 10 -14.58 -3.14 1.83
N ILE A 11 -13.43 -2.52 2.13
CA ILE A 11 -13.29 -1.07 2.29
C ILE A 11 -12.77 -0.37 1.02
N GLY A 12 -12.77 -1.07 -0.12
CA GLY A 12 -12.38 -0.50 -1.41
C GLY A 12 -10.87 -0.31 -1.61
N ILE A 13 -10.03 -0.98 -0.82
CA ILE A 13 -8.57 -0.96 -0.98
C ILE A 13 -8.14 -2.23 -1.70
N ASN A 14 -7.33 -2.08 -2.75
CA ASN A 14 -6.79 -3.23 -3.48
C ASN A 14 -5.97 -4.13 -2.52
N PRO A 15 -6.35 -5.41 -2.31
CA PRO A 15 -5.65 -6.32 -1.38
C PRO A 15 -4.20 -6.62 -1.75
N GLU A 16 -3.80 -6.36 -3.00
CA GLU A 16 -2.42 -6.52 -3.48
C GLU A 16 -1.46 -5.48 -2.90
N ARG A 17 -1.99 -4.45 -2.22
CA ARG A 17 -1.21 -3.49 -1.42
C ARG A 17 -0.75 -4.05 -0.07
N LEU A 18 -1.07 -5.30 0.25
CA LEU A 18 -0.63 -6.00 1.45
C LEU A 18 0.00 -7.35 1.09
N GLN A 19 1.24 -7.55 1.51
CA GLN A 19 1.95 -8.81 1.34
C GLN A 19 2.70 -9.17 2.62
N PHE A 20 2.71 -10.48 2.94
CA PHE A 20 3.46 -11.03 4.06
C PHE A 20 4.58 -11.91 3.51
N TYR A 21 5.74 -11.83 4.14
CA TYR A 21 6.90 -12.65 3.82
C TYR A 21 7.44 -13.25 5.11
N ASN A 22 7.80 -14.53 5.07
CA ASN A 22 8.52 -15.18 6.17
C ASN A 22 10.00 -15.17 5.82
N LEU A 23 10.80 -14.46 6.61
CA LEU A 23 12.23 -14.34 6.42
C LEU A 23 12.96 -14.59 7.73
N SER A 24 14.08 -15.30 7.67
CA SER A 24 15.01 -15.46 8.79
C SER A 24 15.97 -14.27 8.84
N ALA A 25 16.61 -14.07 10.00
CA ALA A 25 17.55 -12.97 10.22
C ALA A 25 18.78 -13.00 9.28
N ALA A 26 19.11 -14.18 8.71
CA ALA A 26 20.23 -14.33 7.79
C ALA A 26 19.91 -13.96 6.33
N MET A 27 18.64 -13.75 5.97
CA MET A 27 18.22 -13.52 4.58
C MET A 27 18.20 -12.03 4.19
N GLY A 28 19.27 -11.30 4.53
CA GLY A 28 19.41 -9.87 4.22
C GLY A 28 19.30 -9.52 2.73
N PRO A 29 20.04 -10.20 1.82
CA PRO A 29 19.93 -9.92 0.38
C PRO A 29 18.52 -10.15 -0.17
N ARG A 30 17.87 -11.26 0.23
CA ARG A 30 16.51 -11.56 -0.22
C ARG A 30 15.48 -10.55 0.30
N TRP A 31 15.68 -10.00 1.50
CA TRP A 31 14.85 -8.90 2.01
C TRP A 31 14.94 -7.66 1.11
N ALA A 32 16.15 -7.28 0.69
CA ALA A 32 16.35 -6.13 -0.19
C ALA A 32 15.65 -6.31 -1.54
N GLU A 33 15.74 -7.49 -2.15
CA GLU A 33 15.01 -7.85 -3.37
C GLU A 33 13.49 -7.71 -3.19
N ILE A 34 12.95 -8.27 -2.10
CA ILE A 34 11.52 -8.19 -1.77
C ILE A 34 11.06 -6.74 -1.63
N CYS A 35 11.85 -5.89 -0.98
CA CYS A 35 11.55 -4.46 -0.86
C CYS A 35 11.47 -3.77 -2.23
N ASN A 36 12.41 -4.07 -3.14
CA ASN A 36 12.40 -3.52 -4.49
C ASN A 36 11.18 -4.00 -5.28
N GLU A 37 10.97 -5.32 -5.36
CA GLU A 37 9.82 -5.94 -6.06
C GLU A 37 8.48 -5.39 -5.54
N PHE A 38 8.34 -5.27 -4.22
CA PHE A 38 7.10 -4.76 -3.62
C PHE A 38 6.92 -3.26 -3.87
N THR A 39 8.00 -2.48 -3.88
CA THR A 39 7.96 -1.05 -4.20
C THR A 39 7.49 -0.83 -5.63
N GLU A 40 8.05 -1.56 -6.59
CA GLU A 40 7.64 -1.50 -7.99
C GLU A 40 6.16 -1.86 -8.16
N LYS A 41 5.71 -2.92 -7.47
CA LYS A 41 4.30 -3.30 -7.46
C LYS A 41 3.39 -2.19 -6.93
N ILE A 42 3.77 -1.52 -5.83
CA ILE A 42 2.97 -0.42 -5.26
C ILE A 42 2.94 0.79 -6.20
N ILE A 43 4.06 1.09 -6.87
CA ILE A 43 4.14 2.15 -7.89
C ILE A 43 3.19 1.83 -9.05
N ALA A 44 3.22 0.61 -9.58
CA ALA A 44 2.35 0.18 -10.67
C ALA A 44 0.85 0.23 -10.32
N LEU A 45 0.50 0.01 -9.05
CA LEU A 45 -0.88 0.15 -8.55
C LEU A 45 -1.34 1.62 -8.43
N GLY A 46 -0.43 2.58 -8.55
CA GLY A 46 -0.72 4.01 -8.42
C GLY A 46 -1.02 4.46 -6.99
N PRO A 47 -1.41 5.74 -6.81
CA PRO A 47 -1.69 6.31 -5.49
C PRO A 47 -2.82 5.59 -4.78
N SER A 48 -2.74 5.51 -3.45
CA SER A 48 -3.79 4.84 -2.66
C SER A 48 -5.06 5.70 -2.61
N PRO A 49 -6.26 5.08 -2.52
CA PRO A 49 -7.52 5.80 -2.34
C PRO A 49 -7.51 6.72 -1.10
N ILE A 50 -6.82 6.30 -0.04
CA ILE A 50 -6.65 7.09 1.20
C ILE A 50 -5.84 8.37 0.92
N TRP A 51 -4.75 8.25 0.14
CA TRP A 51 -3.94 9.40 -0.22
C TRP A 51 -4.74 10.39 -1.07
N LEU A 52 -5.47 9.90 -2.07
CA LEU A 52 -6.34 10.74 -2.91
C LEU A 52 -7.40 11.47 -2.09
N ALA A 53 -8.07 10.77 -1.18
CA ALA A 53 -9.05 11.38 -0.28
C ALA A 53 -8.43 12.48 0.62
N ARG A 54 -7.20 12.27 1.09
CA ARG A 54 -6.45 13.28 1.88
C ARG A 54 -6.09 14.50 1.04
N GLN A 55 -5.70 14.34 -0.22
CA GLN A 55 -5.39 15.48 -1.09
C GLN A 55 -6.64 16.31 -1.39
N LYS A 56 -7.75 15.65 -1.74
CA LYS A 56 -9.03 16.34 -1.97
C LYS A 56 -9.47 17.16 -0.75
N LYS A 57 -9.32 16.60 0.46
CA LYS A 57 -9.61 17.33 1.71
C LYS A 57 -8.70 18.55 1.91
N LYS A 58 -7.40 18.43 1.57
CA LYS A 58 -6.47 19.56 1.65
C LYS A 58 -6.83 20.66 0.66
N GLU A 59 -7.22 20.30 -0.57
CA GLU A 59 -7.62 21.26 -1.59
C GLU A 59 -8.91 21.99 -1.22
N SER A 60 -9.90 21.30 -0.65
CA SER A 60 -11.13 21.95 -0.17
C SER A 60 -10.89 22.91 0.98
N LEU A 61 -9.91 22.63 1.85
CA LEU A 61 -9.53 23.53 2.96
C LEU A 61 -8.85 24.81 2.45
N LYS A 62 -8.13 24.74 1.33
CA LYS A 62 -7.43 25.91 0.75
C LYS A 62 -8.33 26.86 -0.04
N HIS A 63 -9.45 26.38 -0.58
CA HIS A 63 -10.39 27.20 -1.36
C HIS A 63 -11.56 27.77 -0.54
N GLY A 64 -11.61 27.43 0.77
CA GLY A 64 -12.59 27.96 1.71
C GLY A 64 -12.07 29.10 2.58
N GLU A 65 -10.88 29.64 2.27
CA GLU A 65 -10.27 30.85 2.84
C GLU A 65 -10.38 32.01 1.85
#